data_AF-A0AA38MCD1-F1
#
_entry.id   AF-A0AA38MCD1-F1
#
_cell.length_a   1.000
_cell.length_b   1.000
_cell.length_c   1.000
_cell.angle_alpha   90.00
_cell.angle_beta   90.00
_cell.angle_gamma   90.00
#
_symmetry.space_group_name_H-M   'P 1'
#
loop_
_entity.id
_entity.type
_entity.pdbx_description
1 polymer ?
#
loop_
_entity_poly.entity_id
_entity_poly.type
_entity_poly.pdbx_seq_one_letter_code
_entity_poly.pdbx_strand_id
1 'polypeptide(L)'
;MDPPPPQKHEKIKLVEINSYLTCYLCEGYLIDATTISECLHSFCRSCIINFLQENCYCPICEVIINKAKPCLKLDKTLQDIVYKLVPGLFVKEMYRRKEFFQNRPALAPKVSPEERGEDTERTIFNPQDAISLSIEYIR
;
A
#
# COMPACT_ATOMS: atom_id res chain seq x y z
N MET A 1 0.94 20.27 -41.81
CA MET A 1 0.19 19.22 -41.08
C MET A 1 0.05 19.71 -39.66
N ASP A 2 -1.18 20.00 -39.26
CA ASP A 2 -1.44 20.52 -37.91
C ASP A 2 -1.25 19.40 -36.87
N PRO A 3 -0.72 19.72 -35.68
CA PRO A 3 -0.58 18.75 -34.61
C PRO A 3 -1.95 18.23 -34.15
N PRO A 4 -2.07 16.94 -33.78
CA PRO A 4 -3.32 16.39 -33.30
C PRO A 4 -3.79 17.14 -32.05
N PRO A 5 -5.11 17.37 -31.90
CA PRO A 5 -5.64 18.07 -30.74
C PRO A 5 -5.25 17.36 -29.45
N PRO A 6 -4.96 18.11 -28.37
CA PRO A 6 -4.56 17.54 -27.09
C PRO A 6 -5.66 16.60 -26.58
N GLN A 7 -5.31 15.34 -26.37
CA GLN A 7 -6.22 14.34 -25.81
C GLN A 7 -6.62 14.80 -24.40
N LYS A 8 -7.91 15.06 -24.18
CA LYS A 8 -8.43 15.33 -22.83
C LYS A 8 -8.28 14.06 -22.01
N HIS A 9 -7.39 14.08 -21.02
CA HIS A 9 -7.31 13.01 -20.03
C HIS A 9 -8.62 12.97 -19.24
N GLU A 10 -9.39 11.90 -19.40
CA GLU A 10 -10.62 11.68 -18.66
C GLU A 10 -10.29 11.35 -17.20
N LYS A 11 -10.95 12.03 -16.26
CA LYS A 11 -10.74 11.82 -14.83
C LYS A 11 -11.53 10.58 -14.38
N ILE A 12 -10.84 9.48 -14.12
CA ILE A 12 -11.43 8.26 -13.55
C ILE A 12 -11.81 8.51 -12.09
N LYS A 13 -13.03 8.12 -11.69
CA LYS A 13 -13.43 8.23 -10.28
C LYS A 13 -12.80 7.11 -9.47
N LEU A 14 -12.29 7.43 -8.27
CA LEU A 14 -11.66 6.43 -7.40
C LEU A 14 -12.57 5.23 -7.09
N VAL A 15 -13.89 5.46 -6.98
CA VAL A 15 -14.89 4.41 -6.75
C VAL A 15 -14.89 3.33 -7.84
N GLU A 16 -14.58 3.69 -9.09
CA GLU A 16 -14.58 2.76 -10.22
C GLU A 16 -13.40 1.79 -10.18
N ILE A 17 -12.33 2.13 -9.45
CA ILE A 17 -11.12 1.31 -9.34
C ILE A 17 -10.91 0.74 -7.93
N ASN A 18 -11.77 1.07 -6.96
CA ASN A 18 -11.63 0.63 -5.58
C ASN A 18 -11.52 -0.89 -5.45
N SER A 19 -12.23 -1.67 -6.26
CA SER A 19 -12.19 -3.14 -6.23
C SER A 19 -10.78 -3.73 -6.44
N TYR A 20 -9.88 -2.99 -7.07
CA TYR A 20 -8.49 -3.40 -7.30
C TYR A 20 -7.53 -2.94 -6.20
N LEU A 21 -8.00 -2.07 -5.29
CA LEU A 21 -7.17 -1.40 -4.28
C LEU A 21 -7.57 -1.80 -2.84
N THR A 22 -8.69 -2.49 -2.68
CA THR A 22 -9.25 -2.89 -1.38
C THR A 22 -8.96 -4.34 -1.03
N CYS A 23 -8.76 -4.60 0.26
CA CYS A 23 -8.59 -5.93 0.82
C CYS A 23 -9.96 -6.59 1.04
N TYR A 24 -10.14 -7.81 0.52
CA TYR A 24 -11.37 -8.58 0.70
C TYR A 24 -11.68 -8.91 2.18
N LEU A 25 -10.66 -9.07 3.02
CA LEU A 25 -10.83 -9.50 4.42
C LEU A 25 -11.25 -8.39 5.39
N CYS A 26 -10.86 -7.14 5.12
CA CYS A 26 -11.17 -6.01 6.01
C CYS A 26 -11.97 -4.89 5.34
N GLU A 27 -12.28 -5.04 4.04
CA GLU A 27 -13.02 -4.08 3.22
C GLU A 27 -12.39 -2.67 3.12
N GLY A 28 -11.20 -2.47 3.70
CA GLY A 28 -10.39 -1.26 3.59
C GLY A 28 -9.38 -1.32 2.45
N TYR A 29 -8.67 -0.22 2.20
CA TYR A 29 -7.55 -0.19 1.26
C TYR A 29 -6.40 -1.10 1.71
N LEU A 30 -5.66 -1.66 0.76
CA LEU A 30 -4.50 -2.50 1.02
C LEU A 30 -3.41 -1.74 1.78
N ILE A 31 -3.01 -2.28 2.93
CA ILE A 31 -1.86 -1.85 3.74
C ILE A 31 -0.90 -3.02 3.86
N ASP A 32 0.36 -2.79 3.52
CA ASP A 32 1.39 -3.82 3.31
C ASP A 32 0.87 -4.96 2.42
N ALA A 33 0.43 -4.62 1.21
CA ALA A 33 -0.15 -5.52 0.24
C ALA A 33 0.68 -6.81 0.13
N THR A 34 0.04 -7.94 0.40
CA THR A 34 0.66 -9.26 0.46
C THR A 34 -0.11 -10.19 -0.46
N THR A 35 0.60 -10.77 -1.43
CA THR A 35 0.04 -11.57 -2.51
C THR A 35 0.33 -13.05 -2.27
N ILE A 36 -0.69 -13.89 -2.45
CA ILE A 36 -0.56 -15.36 -2.45
C ILE A 36 0.02 -15.77 -3.80
N SER A 37 1.18 -16.44 -3.83
CA SER A 37 1.88 -16.72 -5.09
C SER A 37 1.15 -17.71 -6.00
N GLU A 38 0.34 -18.60 -5.43
CA GLU A 38 -0.37 -19.66 -6.12
C GLU A 38 -1.55 -19.15 -6.96
N CYS A 39 -2.20 -18.06 -6.53
CA CYS A 39 -3.40 -17.52 -7.18
C CYS A 39 -3.36 -16.01 -7.47
N LEU A 40 -2.29 -15.33 -7.05
CA LEU A 40 -2.06 -13.89 -7.24
C LEU A 40 -3.13 -12.96 -6.63
N HIS A 41 -3.93 -13.46 -5.68
CA HIS A 41 -4.81 -12.61 -4.89
C HIS A 41 -4.04 -11.90 -3.78
N SER A 42 -4.33 -10.61 -3.59
CA SER A 42 -3.65 -9.72 -2.65
C SER A 42 -4.56 -9.27 -1.51
N PHE A 43 -3.96 -9.14 -0.33
CA PHE A 43 -4.63 -8.75 0.92
C PHE A 43 -3.71 -7.85 1.75
N CYS A 44 -4.21 -7.22 2.81
CA CYS A 44 -3.31 -6.61 3.80
C CYS A 44 -2.48 -7.71 4.49
N ARG A 45 -1.20 -7.43 4.78
CA ARG A 45 -0.29 -8.40 5.42
C ARG A 45 -0.88 -8.99 6.70
N SER A 46 -1.36 -8.14 7.60
CA SER A 46 -1.95 -8.57 8.87
C SER A 46 -3.20 -9.42 8.66
N CYS A 47 -4.05 -9.06 7.72
CA CYS A 47 -5.29 -9.78 7.42
C CYS A 47 -5.02 -11.20 6.95
N ILE A 48 -4.16 -11.39 5.93
CA ILE A 48 -3.92 -12.72 5.38
C ILE A 48 -3.12 -13.61 6.33
N ILE A 49 -2.16 -13.05 7.07
CA ILE A 49 -1.41 -13.81 8.09
C ILE A 49 -2.36 -14.30 9.19
N ASN A 50 -3.28 -13.45 9.66
CA ASN A 50 -4.25 -13.84 10.69
C ASN A 50 -5.23 -14.90 10.16
N PHE A 51 -5.74 -14.74 8.93
CA PHE A 51 -6.65 -15.70 8.31
C PHE A 51 -6.04 -17.11 8.19
N LEU A 52 -4.77 -17.19 7.80
CA LEU A 52 -4.06 -18.46 7.58
C LEU A 52 -3.59 -19.17 8.87
N GLN A 53 -3.80 -18.57 10.05
CA GLN A 53 -3.62 -19.29 11.31
C GLN A 53 -4.62 -20.45 11.40
N GLU A 54 -5.89 -20.17 11.11
CA GLU A 54 -6.97 -21.14 11.19
C GLU A 54 -7.26 -21.82 9.84
N ASN A 55 -7.02 -21.14 8.71
CA ASN A 55 -7.42 -21.61 7.38
C ASN A 55 -6.22 -22.00 6.48
N CYS A 56 -6.46 -22.83 5.47
CA CYS A 56 -5.45 -23.29 4.50
C CYS A 56 -5.86 -23.03 3.05
N TYR A 57 -6.63 -21.98 2.78
CA TYR A 57 -7.13 -21.68 1.44
C TYR A 57 -7.17 -20.17 1.20
N CYS A 58 -7.25 -19.76 -0.07
CA CYS A 58 -7.42 -18.36 -0.42
C CYS A 58 -8.85 -17.88 -0.10
N PRO A 59 -9.04 -16.75 0.61
CA PRO A 59 -10.38 -16.21 0.91
C PRO A 59 -11.25 -15.88 -0.32
N ILE A 60 -10.64 -15.69 -1.50
CA ILE A 60 -11.34 -15.25 -2.72
C ILE A 60 -11.67 -16.43 -3.64
N CYS A 61 -10.71 -17.34 -3.87
CA CYS A 61 -10.85 -18.42 -4.86
C CYS A 61 -10.69 -19.82 -4.27
N GLU A 62 -10.53 -19.95 -2.95
CA GLU A 62 -10.47 -21.22 -2.22
C GLU A 62 -9.34 -22.19 -2.63
N VAL A 63 -8.39 -21.73 -3.48
CA VAL A 63 -7.17 -22.49 -3.78
C VAL A 63 -6.44 -22.83 -2.49
N ILE A 64 -6.09 -24.11 -2.32
CA ILE A 64 -5.41 -24.62 -1.14
C ILE A 64 -3.99 -24.05 -1.05
N ILE A 65 -3.65 -23.54 0.13
CA ILE A 65 -2.36 -22.98 0.49
C ILE A 65 -1.68 -23.92 1.46
N ASN A 66 -0.41 -24.23 1.20
CA ASN A 66 0.38 -25.08 2.08
C ASN A 66 0.64 -24.37 3.42
N LYS A 67 0.01 -24.82 4.50
CA LYS A 67 0.20 -24.24 5.86
C LYS A 67 1.64 -24.34 6.37
N ALA A 68 2.39 -25.38 5.99
CA ALA A 68 3.76 -25.56 6.48
C ALA A 68 4.71 -24.50 5.89
N LYS A 69 4.41 -24.00 4.69
CA LYS A 69 5.19 -22.96 4.02
C LYS A 69 4.30 -22.18 3.04
N PRO A 70 3.46 -21.26 3.53
CA PRO A 70 2.60 -20.47 2.66
C PRO A 70 3.47 -19.55 1.81
N CYS A 71 3.28 -19.58 0.49
CA CYS A 71 4.08 -18.79 -0.45
C CYS A 71 3.55 -17.35 -0.56
N LEU A 72 3.59 -16.62 0.55
CA LEU A 72 3.19 -15.21 0.62
C LEU A 72 4.35 -14.30 0.23
N LYS A 73 4.07 -13.30 -0.59
CA LYS A 73 5.05 -12.29 -0.99
C LYS A 73 4.52 -10.89 -0.70
N LEU A 74 5.34 -10.05 -0.10
CA LEU A 74 5.05 -8.62 0.00
C LEU A 74 5.10 -8.01 -1.40
N ASP A 75 3.98 -7.44 -1.83
CA ASP A 75 3.79 -6.84 -3.14
C ASP A 75 3.99 -5.33 -3.06
N LYS A 76 5.27 -4.93 -3.08
CA LYS A 76 5.67 -3.52 -2.97
C LYS A 76 5.11 -2.68 -4.11
N THR A 77 5.03 -3.24 -5.31
CA THR A 77 4.52 -2.53 -6.49
C THR A 77 3.02 -2.25 -6.35
N LEU A 78 2.23 -3.24 -5.96
CA LEU A 78 0.80 -3.02 -5.69
C LEU A 78 0.60 -2.02 -4.55
N GLN A 79 1.40 -2.11 -3.48
CA GLN A 79 1.31 -1.16 -2.38
C GLN A 79 1.60 0.28 -2.83
N ASP A 80 2.62 0.47 -3.67
CA ASP A 80 2.95 1.79 -4.22
C ASP A 80 1.85 2.33 -5.14
N ILE A 81 1.22 1.46 -5.94
CA ILE A 81 0.05 1.83 -6.76
C ILE A 81 -1.09 2.31 -5.86
N VAL A 82 -1.42 1.54 -4.82
CA VAL A 82 -2.49 1.89 -3.87
C VAL A 82 -2.21 3.23 -3.19
N TYR A 83 -0.98 3.46 -2.71
CA TYR A 83 -0.61 4.72 -2.07
C TYR A 83 -0.59 5.92 -3.02
N LYS A 84 -0.22 5.74 -4.29
CA LYS A 84 -0.23 6.82 -5.30
C LYS A 84 -1.64 7.16 -5.78
N LEU A 85 -2.54 6.18 -5.86
CA LEU A 85 -3.89 6.38 -6.38
C LEU A 85 -4.89 6.84 -5.32
N VAL A 86 -4.72 6.46 -4.06
CA VAL A 86 -5.64 6.83 -2.97
C VAL A 86 -5.14 8.08 -2.24
N PRO A 87 -5.79 9.25 -2.39
CA PRO A 87 -5.29 10.50 -1.81
C PRO A 87 -5.18 10.44 -0.29
N GLY A 88 -3.98 10.76 0.22
CA GLY A 88 -3.70 10.86 1.65
C GLY A 88 -3.68 9.52 2.42
N LEU A 89 -3.81 8.37 1.74
CA LEU A 89 -3.80 7.06 2.39
C LEU A 89 -2.46 6.80 3.10
N PHE A 90 -1.35 7.02 2.40
CA PHE A 90 0.00 6.84 2.96
C PHE A 90 0.20 7.68 4.22
N VAL A 91 -0.09 8.99 4.15
CA VAL A 91 0.08 9.92 5.28
C VAL A 91 -0.76 9.49 6.49
N LYS A 92 -2.01 9.08 6.27
CA LYS A 92 -2.88 8.58 7.34
C LYS A 92 -2.34 7.31 7.98
N GLU A 93 -1.81 6.38 7.18
CA GLU A 93 -1.21 5.16 7.71
C GLU A 93 0.08 5.44 8.49
N MET A 94 0.96 6.29 7.97
CA MET A 94 2.18 6.69 8.69
C MET A 94 1.86 7.39 10.02
N TYR A 95 0.83 8.25 10.04
CA TYR A 95 0.35 8.88 11.28
C TYR A 95 -0.12 7.83 12.30
N ARG A 96 -0.93 6.85 11.88
CA ARG A 96 -1.41 5.77 12.75
C ARG A 96 -0.26 4.92 13.31
N ARG A 97 0.73 4.57 12.48
CA ARG A 97 1.94 3.86 12.92
C ARG A 97 2.70 4.65 13.97
N LYS A 98 2.95 5.94 13.70
CA LYS A 98 3.65 6.83 14.62
C LYS A 98 2.93 6.95 15.97
N GLU A 99 1.63 7.19 15.96
CA GLU A 99 0.80 7.28 17.18
C GLU A 99 0.85 5.97 17.99
N PHE A 100 0.80 4.81 17.32
CA PHE A 100 0.88 3.51 17.99
C PHE A 100 2.19 3.31 18.75
N PHE A 101 3.33 3.67 18.13
CA PHE A 101 4.66 3.49 18.72
C PHE A 101 5.04 4.60 19.70
N GLN A 102 4.52 5.82 19.55
CA GLN A 102 4.66 6.88 20.56
C GLN A 102 4.06 6.44 21.90
N ASN A 103 2.93 5.75 21.86
CA ASN A 103 2.30 5.18 23.05
C ASN A 103 2.97 3.87 23.55
N ARG A 104 3.93 3.32 22.79
CA ARG A 104 4.62 2.05 23.10
C ARG A 104 6.13 2.13 22.78
N PRO A 105 6.89 3.02 23.43
CA PRO A 105 8.28 3.30 23.07
C PRO A 105 9.19 2.06 23.21
N ALA A 106 8.86 1.11 24.09
CA ALA A 106 9.62 -0.14 24.25
C ALA A 106 9.56 -1.07 23.02
N LEU A 107 8.59 -0.89 22.12
CA LEU A 107 8.45 -1.70 20.90
C LEU A 107 9.09 -1.03 19.67
N ALA A 108 9.25 0.29 19.67
CA ALA A 108 9.74 1.04 18.53
C ALA A 108 11.14 0.61 18.02
N PRO A 109 12.12 0.25 18.88
CA PRO A 109 13.43 -0.23 18.42
C PRO A 109 13.41 -1.58 17.71
N LYS A 110 12.29 -2.32 17.76
CA LYS A 110 12.18 -3.68 17.20
C LYS A 110 11.72 -3.71 15.75
N VAL A 111 11.33 -2.57 15.19
CA VAL A 111 10.77 -2.45 13.85
C VAL A 111 11.54 -1.42 13.04
N SER A 112 11.46 -1.52 11.71
CA SER A 112 12.09 -0.56 10.81
C SER A 112 11.50 0.85 10.96
N PRO A 113 12.21 1.90 10.53
CA PRO A 113 11.68 3.27 10.51
C PRO A 113 10.35 3.41 9.76
N GLU A 114 10.19 2.73 8.62
CA GLU A 114 8.94 2.72 7.85
C GLU A 114 7.78 2.07 8.62
N GLU A 115 8.04 0.94 9.28
CA GLU A 115 7.04 0.22 10.08
C GLU A 115 6.56 1.04 11.30
N ARG A 116 7.36 1.98 11.78
CA ARG A 116 6.96 2.92 12.85
C ARG A 116 6.55 4.31 12.38
N GLY A 117 6.44 4.53 11.07
CA GLY A 117 5.95 5.79 10.49
C GLY A 117 6.95 6.94 10.49
N GLU A 118 8.25 6.62 10.50
CA GLU A 118 9.37 7.60 10.49
C GLU A 118 10.04 7.73 9.13
N ASP A 119 9.92 6.74 8.25
CA ASP A 119 10.52 6.78 6.91
C ASP A 119 9.55 7.40 5.88
N THR A 120 9.84 8.61 5.46
CA THR A 120 9.08 9.35 4.45
C THR A 120 9.90 9.64 3.19
N GLU A 121 10.94 8.84 2.89
CA GLU A 121 11.68 9.00 1.63
C GLU A 121 10.85 8.59 0.39
N ARG A 122 9.67 7.99 0.59
CA ARG A 122 8.75 7.70 -0.52
C ARG A 122 8.17 9.00 -1.07
N THR A 123 8.48 9.27 -2.34
CA THR A 123 7.97 10.35 -3.21
C THR A 123 6.48 10.22 -3.53
N ILE A 124 5.64 10.02 -2.52
CA ILE A 124 4.18 10.01 -2.66
C ILE A 124 3.71 11.45 -2.49
N PHE A 125 3.70 12.18 -3.60
CA PHE A 125 3.25 13.56 -3.65
C PHE A 125 1.75 13.60 -3.96
N ASN A 126 1.01 14.33 -3.13
CA ASN A 126 -0.35 14.78 -3.41
C ASN A 126 -0.27 16.10 -4.20
N PRO A 127 -1.19 16.37 -5.15
CA PRO A 127 -1.35 17.70 -5.76
C PRO A 127 -1.48 18.87 -4.78
N GLN A 128 -1.82 18.62 -3.52
CA GLN A 128 -1.90 19.63 -2.45
C GLN A 128 -0.57 19.83 -1.68
N ASP A 129 0.45 19.00 -1.93
CA ASP A 129 1.71 19.09 -1.20
C ASP A 129 2.52 20.32 -1.67
N ALA A 130 3.07 21.04 -0.69
CA ALA A 130 3.97 22.16 -0.97
C ALA A 130 5.35 21.62 -1.37
N ILE A 131 5.68 21.71 -2.66
CA ILE A 131 7.00 21.30 -3.18
C ILE A 131 7.92 22.54 -3.21
N SER A 132 9.05 22.45 -2.51
CA SER A 132 10.12 23.45 -2.55
C SER A 132 11.27 22.94 -3.41
N LEU A 133 11.67 23.71 -4.42
CA LEU A 133 12.77 23.39 -5.33
C LEU A 133 13.85 24.45 -5.21
N SER A 134 15.10 24.03 -4.97
CA SER A 134 16.28 24.89 -5.01
C SER A 134 17.17 24.48 -6.19
N ILE A 135 17.66 25.46 -6.94
CA ILE A 135 18.60 25.25 -8.04
C ILE A 135 19.89 25.97 -7.67
N GLU A 136 21.00 25.25 -7.68
CA GLU A 136 22.33 25.82 -7.46
C GLU A 136 23.16 25.72 -8.75
N TYR A 137 23.81 26.82 -9.11
CA TYR A 137 24.75 26.86 -10.22
C TYR A 137 26.17 26.69 -9.67
N ILE A 138 26.78 25.54 -9.97
CA ILE A 138 28.17 25.26 -9.62
C ILE A 138 29.05 25.72 -10.79
N ARG A 139 29.99 26.63 -10.49
CA ARG A 139 31.02 27.10 -11.43
C ARG A 139 32.19 26.14 -11.52
#